data_AF-A0A0M0HLW6-F1
#
_entry.id   AF-A0A0M0HLW6-F1
#
_cell.length_a   1.000
_cell.length_b   1.000
_cell.length_c   1.000
_cell.angle_alpha   90.00
_cell.angle_beta   90.00
_cell.angle_gamma   90.00
#
_symmetry.space_group_name_H-M   'P 1'
#
loop_
_entity.id
_entity.type
_entity.pdbx_description
1 polymer ?
#
loop_
_entity_poly.entity_id
_entity_poly.type
_entity_poly.pdbx_seq_one_letter_code
_entity_poly.pdbx_strand_id
1 'polypeptide(L)'
;ANDALERVRKGLRKELKPSQSRTLKGDRKILLKRAHEVSDRERLIMETWTGAFPQLLAAYEHKERFYGIWDATTRLQAEAALDEWIATIPKGQKEVWSDLVRAVGNWREETMTYFETDMPVTNAYTESINRLAKDKNREGRGYSFEVMRARMLYTTKHKKKAPTAKVSPFYKKTIGYGLPDFAEELNYGVDLSTI
;
A
#
# COMPACT_ATOMS: atom_id res chain seq x y z
N ALA A 1 -5.30 -2.13 10.32
CA ALA A 1 -6.23 -1.51 11.28
C ALA A 1 -7.71 -1.69 10.90
N ASN A 2 -8.11 -1.38 9.66
CA ASN A 2 -9.49 -1.58 9.18
C ASN A 2 -10.10 -2.96 9.46
N ASP A 3 -9.33 -4.04 9.28
CA ASP A 3 -9.82 -5.40 9.54
C ASP A 3 -10.14 -5.66 11.02
N ALA A 4 -9.36 -5.09 11.94
CA ALA A 4 -9.63 -5.17 13.37
C ALA A 4 -10.94 -4.43 13.72
N LEU A 5 -11.15 -3.22 13.19
CA LEU A 5 -12.42 -2.51 13.35
C LEU A 5 -13.61 -3.33 12.79
N GLU A 6 -13.45 -3.98 11.64
CA GLU A 6 -14.47 -4.86 11.08
C GLU A 6 -14.76 -6.08 11.96
N ARG A 7 -13.74 -6.66 12.60
CA ARG A 7 -13.92 -7.76 13.57
C ARG A 7 -14.75 -7.29 14.78
N VAL A 8 -14.46 -6.10 15.33
CA VAL A 8 -15.28 -5.49 16.39
C VAL A 8 -16.73 -5.28 15.91
N ARG A 9 -16.92 -4.65 14.75
CA ARG A 9 -18.26 -4.42 14.16
C ARG A 9 -19.04 -5.72 13.95
N LYS A 10 -18.39 -6.79 13.49
CA LYS A 10 -19.01 -8.11 13.31
C LYS A 10 -19.38 -8.74 14.66
N GLY A 11 -18.59 -8.53 15.71
CA GLY A 11 -18.88 -8.98 17.07
C GLY A 11 -20.19 -8.43 17.63
N LEU A 12 -20.50 -7.15 17.34
CA LEU A 12 -21.73 -6.47 17.76
C LEU A 12 -23.01 -7.10 17.23
N ARG A 13 -22.92 -7.97 16.22
CA ARG A 13 -24.10 -8.60 15.60
C ARG A 13 -24.98 -9.34 16.62
N LYS A 14 -24.40 -9.87 17.70
CA LYS A 14 -25.15 -10.59 18.76
C LYS A 14 -25.99 -9.65 19.63
N GLU A 15 -25.59 -8.38 19.75
CA GLU A 15 -26.24 -7.36 20.58
C GLU A 15 -27.28 -6.54 19.80
N LEU A 16 -27.29 -6.66 18.47
CA LEU A 16 -28.10 -5.86 17.56
C LEU A 16 -29.37 -6.59 17.11
N LYS A 17 -30.47 -5.83 16.95
CA LYS A 17 -31.64 -6.32 16.20
C LYS A 17 -31.25 -6.60 14.75
N PRO A 18 -31.92 -7.54 14.05
CA PRO A 18 -31.61 -7.86 12.66
C PRO A 18 -31.64 -6.66 11.70
N SER A 19 -32.55 -5.70 11.92
CA SER A 19 -32.61 -4.46 11.15
C SER A 19 -31.37 -3.58 11.37
N GLN A 20 -31.00 -3.32 12.63
CA GLN A 20 -29.83 -2.52 12.98
C GLN A 20 -28.53 -3.17 12.47
N SER A 21 -28.41 -4.49 12.55
CA SER A 21 -27.24 -5.22 12.02
C SER A 21 -27.09 -5.03 10.50
N ARG A 22 -28.20 -4.98 9.76
CA ARG A 22 -28.18 -4.69 8.31
C ARG A 22 -27.77 -3.25 8.02
N THR A 23 -28.31 -2.29 8.77
CA THR A 23 -27.95 -0.87 8.62
C THR A 23 -26.48 -0.65 8.92
N LEU A 24 -25.97 -1.14 10.05
CA LEU A 24 -24.54 -1.04 10.41
C LEU A 24 -23.62 -1.71 9.38
N LYS A 25 -24.07 -2.80 8.75
CA LYS A 25 -23.33 -3.43 7.64
C LYS A 25 -23.32 -2.54 6.40
N GLY A 26 -24.41 -1.85 6.09
CA GLY A 26 -24.49 -0.86 5.00
C GLY A 26 -23.54 0.32 5.23
N ASP A 27 -23.52 0.82 6.47
CA ASP A 27 -22.73 1.98 6.88
C ASP A 27 -21.25 1.67 7.10
N ARG A 28 -20.82 0.40 6.97
CA ARG A 28 -19.44 -0.03 7.25
C ARG A 28 -18.39 0.83 6.53
N LYS A 29 -18.67 1.28 5.30
CA LYS A 29 -17.70 2.07 4.53
C LYS A 29 -17.39 3.40 5.21
N ILE A 30 -18.37 3.98 5.89
CA ILE A 30 -18.20 5.24 6.64
C ILE A 30 -17.18 5.03 7.77
N LEU A 31 -17.30 3.93 8.51
CA LEU A 31 -16.38 3.57 9.60
C LEU A 31 -14.95 3.30 9.12
N LEU A 32 -14.77 2.88 7.87
CA LEU A 32 -13.47 2.53 7.29
C LEU A 32 -12.73 3.74 6.69
N LYS A 33 -13.43 4.83 6.39
CA LYS A 33 -12.81 6.08 5.90
C LYS A 33 -11.92 6.71 6.96
N ARG A 34 -10.96 7.53 6.49
CA ARG A 34 -10.16 8.42 7.35
C ARG A 34 -11.02 9.56 7.85
N ALA A 35 -10.77 10.04 9.07
CA ALA A 35 -11.61 11.07 9.70
C ALA A 35 -11.79 12.35 8.88
N HIS A 36 -10.81 12.71 8.03
CA HIS A 36 -10.85 13.90 7.16
C HIS A 36 -11.57 13.68 5.83
N GLU A 37 -11.86 12.44 5.44
CA GLU A 37 -12.57 12.08 4.19
C GLU A 37 -14.07 11.85 4.41
N VAL A 38 -14.52 11.98 5.66
CA VAL A 38 -15.89 11.73 6.08
C VAL A 38 -16.68 13.03 5.96
N SER A 39 -17.74 13.02 5.14
CA SER A 39 -18.64 14.17 5.01
C SER A 39 -19.45 14.40 6.29
N ASP A 40 -19.99 15.60 6.49
CA ASP A 40 -20.77 15.95 7.70
C ASP A 40 -21.96 15.01 7.91
N ARG A 41 -22.63 14.61 6.83
CA ARG A 41 -23.72 13.64 6.89
C ARG A 41 -23.24 12.26 7.35
N GLU A 42 -22.10 11.82 6.83
CA GLU A 42 -21.50 10.53 7.22
C GLU A 42 -21.01 10.57 8.67
N ARG A 43 -20.51 11.71 9.13
CA ARG A 43 -20.09 11.93 10.52
C ARG A 43 -21.27 11.76 11.48
N LEU A 44 -22.44 12.32 11.16
CA LEU A 44 -23.64 12.14 11.99
C LEU A 44 -24.04 10.66 12.13
N ILE A 45 -23.96 9.90 11.02
CA ILE A 45 -24.24 8.46 11.02
C ILE A 45 -23.21 7.71 11.88
N MET A 46 -21.94 8.07 11.73
CA MET A 46 -20.85 7.50 12.53
C MET A 46 -21.05 7.76 14.01
N GLU A 47 -21.32 9.01 14.40
CA GLU A 47 -21.58 9.43 15.78
C GLU A 47 -22.77 8.70 16.41
N THR A 48 -23.81 8.44 15.61
CA THR A 48 -24.96 7.64 16.06
C THR A 48 -24.53 6.22 16.44
N TRP A 49 -23.70 5.58 15.61
CA TRP A 49 -23.21 4.23 15.90
C TRP A 49 -22.18 4.19 17.02
N THR A 50 -21.24 5.13 17.05
CA THR A 50 -20.18 5.18 18.07
C THR A 50 -20.73 5.60 19.43
N GLY A 51 -21.79 6.43 19.47
CA GLY A 51 -22.51 6.77 20.69
C GLY A 51 -23.32 5.59 21.25
N ALA A 52 -23.90 4.76 20.38
CA ALA A 52 -24.63 3.57 20.80
C ALA A 52 -23.72 2.42 21.26
N PHE A 53 -22.50 2.33 20.71
CA PHE A 53 -21.55 1.24 20.98
C PHE A 53 -20.17 1.80 21.34
N PRO A 54 -19.90 2.08 22.64
CA PRO A 54 -18.60 2.61 23.08
C PRO A 54 -17.40 1.74 22.67
N GLN A 55 -17.59 0.43 22.59
CA GLN A 55 -16.58 -0.50 22.08
C GLN A 55 -16.25 -0.27 20.60
N LEU A 56 -17.22 0.16 19.80
CA LEU A 56 -17.00 0.53 18.39
C LEU A 56 -16.27 1.86 18.28
N LEU A 57 -16.62 2.84 19.12
CA LEU A 57 -15.92 4.13 19.21
C LEU A 57 -14.44 3.91 19.54
N ALA A 58 -14.16 3.17 20.61
CA ALA A 58 -12.80 2.89 21.04
C ALA A 58 -11.98 2.18 19.94
N ALA A 59 -12.61 1.27 19.19
CA ALA A 59 -11.97 0.60 18.07
C ALA A 59 -11.70 1.57 16.89
N TYR A 60 -12.63 2.48 16.59
CA TYR A 60 -12.47 3.48 15.55
C TYR A 60 -11.37 4.49 15.88
N GLU A 61 -11.37 5.03 17.09
CA GLU A 61 -10.31 5.94 17.56
C GLU A 61 -8.94 5.26 17.57
N HIS A 62 -8.89 4.00 17.99
CA HIS A 62 -7.65 3.23 17.99
C HIS A 62 -7.16 2.94 16.56
N LYS A 63 -8.08 2.74 15.60
CA LYS A 63 -7.77 2.66 14.17
C LYS A 63 -7.21 4.00 13.66
N GLU A 64 -7.84 5.12 13.98
CA GLU A 64 -7.37 6.44 13.52
C GLU A 64 -6.00 6.81 14.12
N ARG A 65 -5.78 6.50 15.41
CA ARG A 65 -4.48 6.64 16.07
C ARG A 65 -3.37 5.83 15.41
N PHE A 66 -3.67 4.58 15.01
CA PHE A 66 -2.72 3.78 14.23
C PHE A 66 -2.27 4.50 12.96
N TYR A 67 -3.22 5.00 12.17
CA TYR A 67 -2.88 5.72 10.95
C TYR A 67 -2.17 7.05 11.22
N GLY A 68 -2.43 7.70 12.36
CA GLY A 68 -1.74 8.91 12.78
C GLY A 68 -0.23 8.73 13.01
N ILE A 69 0.26 7.50 13.15
CA ILE A 69 1.71 7.21 13.21
C ILE A 69 2.44 7.75 11.97
N TRP A 70 1.79 7.68 10.80
CA TRP A 70 2.36 8.16 9.54
C TRP A 70 2.32 9.68 9.36
N ASP A 71 1.67 10.40 10.29
CA ASP A 71 1.71 11.86 10.33
C ASP A 71 2.94 12.38 11.11
N ALA A 72 3.75 11.48 11.69
CA ALA A 72 4.99 11.82 12.39
C ALA A 72 6.09 12.32 11.44
N THR A 73 6.94 13.23 11.93
CA THR A 73 8.03 13.82 11.13
C THR A 73 9.33 13.03 11.20
N THR A 74 9.56 12.33 12.31
CA THR A 74 10.82 11.59 12.54
C THR A 74 10.54 10.15 12.94
N ARG A 75 11.51 9.27 12.65
CA ARG A 75 11.46 7.86 13.07
C ARG A 75 11.22 7.71 14.57
N LEU A 76 11.92 8.50 15.38
CA LEU A 76 11.78 8.47 16.85
C LEU A 76 10.34 8.79 17.29
N GLN A 77 9.70 9.79 16.68
CA GLN A 77 8.31 10.14 16.97
C GLN A 77 7.35 9.02 16.54
N ALA A 78 7.57 8.43 15.37
CA ALA A 78 6.76 7.33 14.86
C ALA A 78 6.86 6.07 15.73
N GLU A 79 8.07 5.73 16.18
CA GLU A 79 8.30 4.61 17.09
C GLU A 79 7.61 4.82 18.44
N ALA A 80 7.75 6.02 19.03
CA ALA A 80 7.06 6.38 20.27
C ALA A 80 5.53 6.31 20.11
N ALA A 81 4.99 6.82 19.00
CA ALA A 81 3.56 6.75 18.68
C ALA A 81 3.10 5.30 18.48
N LEU A 82 3.92 4.43 17.87
CA LEU A 82 3.62 3.01 17.73
C LEU A 82 3.60 2.31 19.09
N ASP A 83 4.55 2.59 19.97
CA ASP A 83 4.62 1.99 21.30
C ASP A 83 3.45 2.43 22.18
N GLU A 84 3.11 3.73 22.14
CA GLU A 84 1.90 4.25 22.79
C GLU A 84 0.64 3.58 22.22
N TRP A 85 0.57 3.43 20.90
CA TRP A 85 -0.53 2.74 20.25
C TRP A 85 -0.67 1.29 20.75
N ILE A 86 0.41 0.50 20.80
CA ILE A 86 0.38 -0.86 21.34
C ILE A 86 -0.04 -0.87 22.83
N ALA A 87 0.45 0.07 23.62
CA ALA A 87 0.13 0.15 25.05
C ALA A 87 -1.34 0.53 25.32
N THR A 88 -1.95 1.32 24.42
CA THR A 88 -3.30 1.89 24.59
C THR A 88 -4.39 1.13 23.83
N ILE A 89 -4.16 -0.16 23.52
CA ILE A 89 -5.18 -1.04 22.95
C ILE A 89 -6.41 -1.08 23.88
N PRO A 90 -7.64 -0.83 23.35
CA PRO A 90 -8.84 -0.84 24.16
C PRO A 90 -9.05 -2.14 24.94
N LYS A 91 -9.53 -2.03 26.18
CA LYS A 91 -9.83 -3.18 27.04
C LYS A 91 -10.80 -4.13 26.33
N GLY A 92 -10.53 -5.43 26.39
CA GLY A 92 -11.35 -6.46 25.73
C GLY A 92 -11.14 -6.59 24.21
N GLN A 93 -10.26 -5.79 23.60
CA GLN A 93 -10.01 -5.86 22.14
C GLN A 93 -8.64 -6.41 21.76
N LYS A 94 -7.78 -6.77 22.73
CA LYS A 94 -6.40 -7.25 22.47
C LYS A 94 -6.33 -8.35 21.40
N GLU A 95 -7.21 -9.34 21.49
CA GLU A 95 -7.28 -10.43 20.51
C GLU A 95 -7.59 -9.95 19.09
N VAL A 96 -8.42 -8.92 18.95
CA VAL A 96 -8.81 -8.38 17.65
C VAL A 96 -7.66 -7.64 16.98
N TRP A 97 -6.80 -7.00 17.77
CA TRP A 97 -5.63 -6.24 17.30
C TRP A 97 -4.34 -7.07 17.23
N SER A 98 -4.33 -8.27 17.82
CA SER A 98 -3.14 -9.13 17.97
C SER A 98 -2.41 -9.42 16.65
N ASP A 99 -3.15 -9.71 15.58
CA ASP A 99 -2.57 -9.96 14.25
C ASP A 99 -1.82 -8.73 13.72
N LEU A 100 -2.38 -7.53 13.92
CA LEU A 100 -1.76 -6.28 13.50
C LEU A 100 -0.54 -5.96 14.36
N VAL A 101 -0.65 -6.11 15.67
CA VAL A 101 0.46 -5.91 16.62
C VAL A 101 1.62 -6.85 16.29
N ARG A 102 1.34 -8.13 16.01
CA ARG A 102 2.34 -9.09 15.58
C ARG A 102 2.99 -8.68 14.26
N ALA A 103 2.20 -8.26 13.28
CA ALA A 103 2.73 -7.82 11.99
C ALA A 103 3.67 -6.62 12.13
N VAL A 104 3.25 -5.55 12.82
CA VAL A 104 4.10 -4.36 13.01
C VAL A 104 5.28 -4.62 13.95
N GLY A 105 5.17 -5.56 14.87
CA GLY A 105 6.30 -5.99 15.70
C GLY A 105 7.35 -6.78 14.92
N ASN A 106 6.92 -7.71 14.06
CA ASN A 106 7.83 -8.52 13.23
C ASN A 106 8.55 -7.69 12.17
N TRP A 107 7.86 -6.69 11.61
CA TRP A 107 8.37 -5.85 10.51
C TRP A 107 8.66 -4.42 10.97
N ARG A 108 9.05 -4.25 12.24
CA ARG A 108 9.17 -2.93 12.86
C ARG A 108 10.23 -2.10 12.15
N GLU A 109 11.42 -2.66 11.96
CA GLU A 109 12.55 -1.97 11.33
C GLU A 109 12.22 -1.53 9.91
N GLU A 110 11.62 -2.43 9.11
CA GLU A 110 11.25 -2.16 7.73
C GLU A 110 10.14 -1.11 7.64
N THR A 111 9.17 -1.15 8.56
CA THR A 111 8.09 -0.16 8.61
C THR A 111 8.63 1.22 8.99
N MET A 112 9.58 1.28 9.95
CA MET A 112 10.14 2.54 10.45
C MET A 112 11.18 3.16 9.52
N THR A 113 11.79 2.36 8.65
CA THR A 113 12.67 2.84 7.55
C THR A 113 11.95 3.87 6.66
N TYR A 114 10.62 3.84 6.61
CA TYR A 114 9.79 4.86 5.93
C TYR A 114 10.16 6.29 6.33
N PHE A 115 10.51 6.54 7.60
CA PHE A 115 10.80 7.87 8.13
C PHE A 115 12.26 8.30 7.99
N GLU A 116 13.14 7.41 7.50
CA GLU A 116 14.56 7.71 7.30
C GLU A 116 14.86 8.17 5.88
N THR A 117 13.93 7.95 4.96
CA THR A 117 14.14 8.29 3.55
C THR A 117 13.52 9.66 3.26
N ASP A 118 14.34 10.66 2.94
CA ASP A 118 13.90 12.01 2.54
C ASP A 118 13.13 12.02 1.20
N MET A 119 13.09 10.90 0.50
CA MET A 119 12.33 10.73 -0.74
C MET A 119 11.10 9.86 -0.50
N PRO A 120 9.90 10.32 -0.85
CA PRO A 120 8.72 9.47 -0.88
C PRO A 120 8.96 8.31 -1.84
N VAL A 121 9.19 7.10 -1.31
CA VAL A 121 9.28 5.90 -2.14
C VAL A 121 7.87 5.63 -2.67
N THR A 122 7.62 6.02 -3.92
CA THR A 122 6.31 5.84 -4.53
C THR A 122 6.06 4.37 -4.85
N ASN A 123 4.95 3.83 -4.34
CA ASN A 123 4.46 2.49 -4.70
C ASN A 123 3.94 2.45 -6.16
N ALA A 124 4.04 3.54 -6.93
CA ALA A 124 3.54 3.60 -8.31
C ALA A 124 4.18 2.56 -9.23
N TYR A 125 5.48 2.30 -9.10
CA TYR A 125 6.17 1.30 -9.91
C TYR A 125 5.70 -0.13 -9.59
N THR A 126 5.60 -0.46 -8.31
CA THR A 126 5.10 -1.75 -7.85
C THR A 126 3.62 -1.95 -8.21
N GLU A 127 2.78 -0.90 -8.10
CA GLU A 127 1.38 -0.94 -8.56
C GLU A 127 1.25 -1.08 -10.08
N SER A 128 2.10 -0.42 -10.87
CA SER A 128 2.08 -0.54 -12.34
C SER A 128 2.45 -1.96 -12.79
N ILE A 129 3.45 -2.56 -12.15
CA ILE A 129 3.82 -3.97 -12.37
C ILE A 129 2.72 -4.92 -11.89
N ASN A 130 2.09 -4.67 -10.75
CA ASN A 130 0.95 -5.45 -10.26
C ASN A 130 -0.25 -5.39 -11.22
N ARG A 131 -0.52 -4.21 -11.80
CA ARG A 131 -1.55 -4.04 -12.83
C ARG A 131 -1.21 -4.86 -14.07
N LEU A 132 0.02 -4.77 -14.56
CA LEU A 132 0.50 -5.54 -15.71
C LEU A 132 0.36 -7.05 -15.48
N ALA A 133 0.71 -7.54 -14.29
CA ALA A 133 0.55 -8.94 -13.91
C ALA A 133 -0.93 -9.37 -13.94
N LYS A 134 -1.84 -8.56 -13.41
CA LYS A 134 -3.29 -8.82 -13.43
C LYS A 134 -3.84 -8.85 -14.86
N ASP A 135 -3.37 -7.95 -15.72
CA ASP A 135 -3.76 -7.92 -17.14
C ASP A 135 -3.30 -9.19 -17.87
N LYS A 136 -2.04 -9.60 -17.66
CA LYS A 136 -1.49 -10.84 -18.24
C LYS A 136 -2.19 -12.10 -17.73
N ASN A 137 -2.58 -12.14 -16.46
CA ASN A 137 -3.37 -13.25 -15.91
C ASN A 137 -4.77 -13.31 -16.52
N ARG A 138 -5.41 -12.15 -16.79
CA ARG A 138 -6.72 -12.07 -17.46
C ARG A 138 -6.65 -12.54 -18.91
N GLU A 139 -5.59 -12.18 -19.63
CA GLU A 139 -5.30 -12.64 -21.00
C GLU A 139 -4.99 -14.15 -21.03
N GLY A 140 -4.30 -14.65 -20.01
CA GLY A 140 -3.82 -16.03 -19.89
C GLY A 140 -4.71 -16.96 -19.09
N ARG A 141 -6.04 -16.92 -19.28
CA ARG A 141 -6.95 -17.86 -18.62
C ARG A 141 -6.50 -19.32 -18.84
N GLY A 142 -6.22 -20.03 -17.75
CA GLY A 142 -5.77 -21.43 -17.78
C GLY A 142 -4.25 -21.62 -17.76
N TYR A 143 -3.45 -20.57 -17.65
CA TYR A 143 -2.00 -20.71 -17.49
C TYR A 143 -1.64 -21.20 -16.09
N SER A 144 -0.65 -22.10 -16.02
CA SER A 144 0.01 -22.42 -14.77
C SER A 144 0.83 -21.22 -14.27
N PHE A 145 1.10 -21.17 -12.97
CA PHE A 145 1.92 -20.12 -12.37
C PHE A 145 3.29 -19.99 -13.06
N GLU A 146 3.90 -21.13 -13.42
CA GLU A 146 5.20 -21.16 -14.10
C GLU A 146 5.15 -20.49 -15.47
N VAL A 147 4.10 -20.75 -16.26
CA VAL A 147 3.89 -20.13 -17.58
C VAL A 147 3.63 -18.63 -17.43
N MET A 148 2.82 -18.22 -16.44
CA MET A 148 2.57 -16.81 -16.16
C MET A 148 3.86 -16.08 -15.73
N ARG A 149 4.65 -16.68 -14.83
CA ARG A 149 5.94 -16.15 -14.37
C ARG A 149 6.94 -16.03 -15.52
N ALA A 150 7.07 -17.07 -16.35
CA ALA A 150 7.95 -17.03 -17.52
C ALA A 150 7.54 -15.91 -18.48
N ARG A 151 6.24 -15.74 -18.74
CA ARG A 151 5.76 -14.64 -19.57
C ARG A 151 6.08 -13.28 -18.93
N MET A 152 5.84 -13.10 -17.64
CA MET A 152 6.15 -11.84 -16.96
C MET A 152 7.65 -11.50 -16.99
N LEU A 153 8.54 -12.48 -16.81
CA LEU A 153 9.99 -12.25 -16.78
C LEU A 153 10.63 -12.13 -18.16
N TYR A 154 10.13 -12.85 -19.17
CA TYR A 154 10.81 -13.01 -20.46
C TYR A 154 10.10 -12.32 -21.64
N THR A 155 8.92 -11.72 -21.46
CA THR A 155 8.20 -11.03 -22.58
C THR A 155 8.52 -9.54 -22.69
N THR A 156 9.10 -8.92 -21.67
CA THR A 156 9.61 -7.54 -21.78
C THR A 156 10.81 -7.50 -22.70
N LYS A 157 10.69 -6.80 -23.84
CA LYS A 157 11.78 -6.65 -24.80
C LYS A 157 12.95 -5.95 -24.11
N HIS A 158 14.10 -6.62 -24.07
CA HIS A 158 15.36 -6.01 -23.63
C HIS A 158 15.72 -4.83 -24.55
N LYS A 159 16.25 -3.74 -23.99
CA LYS A 159 16.87 -2.64 -24.72
C LYS A 159 18.03 -3.20 -25.53
N LYS A 160 17.80 -3.34 -26.83
CA LYS A 160 18.82 -3.67 -27.84
C LYS A 160 19.51 -2.44 -28.42
N LYS A 161 19.07 -1.23 -28.05
CA LYS A 161 19.69 0.04 -28.48
C LYS A 161 20.47 0.64 -27.33
N ALA A 162 21.72 1.01 -27.61
CA ALA A 162 22.54 1.77 -26.68
C ALA A 162 21.82 3.06 -26.26
N PRO A 163 21.83 3.44 -24.97
CA PRO A 163 21.26 4.69 -24.53
C PRO A 163 21.96 5.83 -25.28
N THR A 164 21.23 6.54 -26.14
CA THR A 164 21.75 7.74 -26.80
C THR A 164 21.82 8.83 -25.74
N ALA A 165 23.02 9.09 -25.22
CA ALA A 165 23.27 10.33 -24.52
C ALA A 165 22.84 11.49 -25.43
N LYS A 166 22.01 12.40 -24.94
CA LYS A 166 21.70 13.64 -25.67
C LYS A 166 22.97 14.47 -25.68
N VAL A 167 23.81 14.27 -26.70
CA VAL A 167 25.02 15.08 -26.88
C VAL A 167 24.58 16.50 -27.20
N SER A 168 25.12 17.46 -26.44
CA SER A 168 24.91 18.89 -26.67
C SER A 168 25.16 19.25 -28.14
N PRO A 169 24.37 20.14 -28.76
CA PRO A 169 24.55 20.58 -30.15
C PRO A 169 25.91 21.22 -30.45
N PHE A 170 26.71 21.51 -29.42
CA PHE A 170 28.00 22.21 -29.52
C PHE A 170 29.21 21.29 -29.66
N TYR A 171 29.05 19.96 -29.74
CA TYR A 171 30.19 19.05 -29.87
C TYR A 171 30.61 18.87 -31.34
N LYS A 172 31.71 19.51 -31.74
CA LYS A 172 32.30 19.39 -33.10
C LYS A 172 32.96 18.02 -33.30
N LYS A 173 32.60 17.34 -34.39
CA LYS A 173 33.10 16.02 -34.81
C LYS A 173 34.40 16.17 -35.61
N THR A 174 35.53 15.70 -35.08
CA THR A 174 36.76 15.44 -35.85
C THR A 174 36.58 14.14 -36.64
N ILE A 175 36.89 14.19 -37.94
CA ILE A 175 36.71 13.09 -38.90
C ILE A 175 37.92 12.15 -38.82
N GLY A 176 37.67 10.86 -38.61
CA GLY A 176 38.65 9.78 -38.77
C GLY A 176 37.96 8.55 -39.36
N TYR A 177 38.50 8.05 -40.48
CA TYR A 177 38.05 6.84 -41.17
C TYR A 177 38.51 5.59 -40.41
N GLY A 178 37.60 4.64 -40.17
CA GLY A 178 37.87 3.31 -39.60
C GLY A 178 36.81 2.30 -40.05
N LEU A 179 37.24 1.07 -40.35
CA LEU A 179 36.45 -0.06 -40.87
C LEU A 179 35.18 -0.37 -40.04
N PRO A 180 34.14 -0.99 -40.63
CA PRO A 180 32.97 -1.39 -39.87
C PRO A 180 33.32 -2.54 -38.92
N ASP A 181 33.49 -2.21 -37.64
CA ASP A 181 33.49 -3.19 -36.57
C ASP A 181 32.14 -3.91 -36.57
N PHE A 182 32.17 -5.24 -36.58
CA PHE A 182 31.02 -6.07 -36.23
C PHE A 182 30.69 -5.79 -34.76
N ALA A 183 29.83 -4.80 -34.51
CA ALA A 183 29.42 -4.42 -33.18
C ALA A 183 28.72 -5.62 -32.51
N GLU A 184 29.33 -6.20 -31.48
CA GLU A 184 28.67 -7.16 -30.61
C GLU A 184 27.35 -6.56 -30.11
N GLU A 185 26.26 -7.32 -30.23
CA GLU A 185 24.94 -6.91 -29.74
C GLU A 185 24.98 -6.80 -28.20
N LEU A 186 25.25 -5.59 -27.69
CA LEU A 186 25.24 -5.30 -26.26
C LEU A 186 23.79 -5.24 -25.74
N ASN A 187 23.51 -6.03 -24.70
CA ASN A 187 22.22 -6.05 -24.01
C ASN A 187 22.22 -5.03 -22.86
N TYR A 188 21.37 -3.99 -22.96
CA TYR A 188 21.31 -2.88 -22.00
C TYR A 188 20.22 -3.05 -20.93
N GLY A 189 19.71 -4.26 -20.70
CA GLY A 189 18.67 -4.52 -19.71
C GLY A 189 17.26 -4.20 -20.21
N VAL A 190 16.26 -4.17 -19.33
CA VAL A 190 14.84 -3.95 -19.69
C VAL A 190 14.50 -2.45 -19.68
N ASP A 191 13.73 -1.98 -20.67
CA ASP A 191 13.23 -0.59 -20.67
C ASP A 191 12.09 -0.40 -19.70
N LEU A 192 12.36 0.26 -18.57
CA LEU A 192 11.36 0.60 -17.57
C LEU A 192 10.80 2.02 -17.76
N SER A 193 11.24 2.78 -18.77
CA SER A 193 10.80 4.17 -18.98
C SER A 193 9.41 4.30 -19.61
N THR A 194 8.83 3.19 -20.07
CA THR A 194 7.51 3.14 -20.73
C THR A 194 6.43 2.48 -19.88
N ILE A 195 6.75 2.12 -18.62
CA ILE A 195 5.82 1.57 -17.63
C ILE A 195 5.30 2.70 -16.75
#